data_AF-A0A7V0UHI1-F1
#
_entry.id   AF-A0A7V0UHI1-F1
#
_cell.length_a   1.000
_cell.length_b   1.000
_cell.length_c   1.000
_cell.angle_alpha   90.00
_cell.angle_beta   90.00
_cell.angle_gamma   90.00
#
_symmetry.space_group_name_H-M   'P 1'
#
loop_
_entity.id
_entity.type
_entity.pdbx_description
1 polymer ?
#
loop_
_entity_poly.entity_id
_entity_poly.type
_entity_poly.pdbx_seq_one_letter_code
_entity_poly.pdbx_strand_id
1 'polypeptide(L)'
;MLSSEGGEFPIVDGILRLKLDEYRPPLVDLIKNKKPAQALLTAMDPPVHSRFIGAVGILDRAAHKLGLNGAAQALAVLKRPWHRALTEPSGTLAATAKRLGSKSWADWQIYRFSMPAFMPTYPLLHLIQSGPVLDFGCGVGHASFLISRKVPAAQISCADYQFSALYLARKFFAGGANFFCLDGNYLLPFESAYFSTVFSSDALHLIDSKVSLAREFQRVVSGDGAVILPHLHNLLSPVRFGKSLSPEGYGALFDAMNKRVIPEDWLVTEFICNDTLDLEREWTPRELKDAIKGLSIVAGRNPSLFQRHRGLWERHVERMLHPIVNPLYRADGDGGKTVLRKEVPAPKDKLDAGGGIYLPETAVLPAAPLELKASDREAFVELAKQFVIVDAPERF
;
A
#
# COMPACT_ATOMS: atom_id res chain seq x y z
N MET A 1 19.45 3.02 -17.52
CA MET A 1 20.61 2.91 -16.62
C MET A 1 20.98 4.34 -16.23
N LEU A 2 21.25 4.60 -14.97
CA LEU A 2 21.80 5.89 -14.53
C LEU A 2 23.28 5.64 -14.16
N SER A 3 24.19 6.29 -14.89
CA SER A 3 25.64 6.18 -14.68
C SER A 3 26.18 7.49 -14.08
N SER A 4 26.98 7.39 -13.03
CA SER A 4 27.71 8.51 -12.44
C SER A 4 29.08 8.05 -11.94
N GLU A 5 29.99 8.98 -11.66
CA GLU A 5 31.26 8.69 -10.97
C GLU A 5 31.04 8.02 -9.59
N GLY A 6 29.85 8.18 -8.99
CA GLY A 6 29.43 7.53 -7.75
C GLY A 6 28.91 6.10 -7.90
N GLY A 7 28.93 5.52 -9.11
CA GLY A 7 28.47 4.17 -9.41
C GLY A 7 27.21 4.12 -10.29
N GLU A 8 26.83 2.89 -10.68
CA GLU A 8 25.71 2.63 -11.57
C GLU A 8 24.55 1.91 -10.85
N PHE A 9 23.32 2.35 -11.13
CA PHE A 9 22.11 1.72 -10.61
C PHE A 9 21.26 1.14 -11.75
N PRO A 10 20.84 -0.14 -11.62
CA PRO A 10 20.09 -0.80 -12.68
C PRO A 10 18.63 -0.37 -12.67
N ILE A 11 18.05 -0.26 -13.88
CA ILE A 11 16.60 -0.21 -14.07
C ILE A 11 16.21 -1.60 -14.57
N VAL A 12 15.39 -2.30 -13.80
CA VAL A 12 14.93 -3.66 -14.13
C VAL A 12 13.42 -3.61 -14.28
N ASP A 13 12.92 -3.91 -15.48
CA ASP A 13 11.49 -3.88 -15.81
C ASP A 13 10.78 -2.54 -15.46
N GLY A 14 11.47 -1.41 -15.69
CA GLY A 14 10.95 -0.07 -15.39
C GLY A 14 11.05 0.35 -13.92
N ILE A 15 11.63 -0.48 -13.06
CA ILE A 15 11.85 -0.19 -11.63
C ILE A 15 13.31 0.23 -11.43
N LEU A 16 13.53 1.44 -10.94
CA LEU A 16 14.87 1.91 -10.57
C LEU A 16 15.26 1.30 -9.23
N ARG A 17 16.37 0.56 -9.18
CA ARG A 17 16.83 -0.11 -7.96
C ARG A 17 18.03 0.61 -7.36
N LEU A 18 17.82 1.23 -6.21
CA LEU A 18 18.78 2.06 -5.48
C LEU A 18 19.40 1.35 -4.25
N LYS A 19 19.12 0.06 -4.07
CA LYS A 19 19.66 -0.73 -2.96
C LYS A 19 21.17 -0.93 -3.09
N LEU A 20 21.88 -0.71 -1.99
CA LEU A 20 23.31 -0.93 -1.83
C LEU A 20 23.57 -2.34 -1.28
N ASP A 21 23.49 -3.34 -2.15
CA ASP A 21 23.67 -4.74 -1.77
C ASP A 21 24.43 -5.56 -2.83
N GLU A 22 24.70 -6.83 -2.52
CA GLU A 22 25.44 -7.79 -3.33
C GLU A 22 24.81 -8.06 -4.72
N TYR A 23 23.53 -7.72 -4.90
CA TYR A 23 22.85 -7.87 -6.17
C TYR A 23 23.12 -6.73 -7.14
N ARG A 24 23.65 -5.58 -6.69
CA ARG A 24 23.85 -4.41 -7.55
C ARG A 24 24.84 -4.68 -8.71
N PRO A 25 26.10 -5.10 -8.49
CA PRO A 25 27.02 -5.39 -9.59
C PRO A 25 26.50 -6.41 -10.62
N PRO A 26 26.00 -7.61 -10.23
CA PRO A 26 25.54 -8.59 -11.21
C PRO A 26 24.31 -8.11 -11.99
N LEU A 27 23.41 -7.33 -11.38
CA LEU A 27 22.29 -6.72 -12.10
C LEU A 27 22.75 -5.69 -13.14
N VAL A 28 23.71 -4.83 -12.79
CA VAL A 28 24.30 -3.88 -13.73
C VAL A 28 24.92 -4.62 -14.93
N ASP A 29 25.70 -5.67 -14.67
CA ASP A 29 26.32 -6.49 -15.72
C ASP A 29 25.27 -7.16 -16.62
N LEU A 30 24.21 -7.73 -16.05
CA LEU A 30 23.13 -8.37 -16.82
C LEU A 30 22.41 -7.36 -17.71
N ILE A 31 22.17 -6.14 -17.24
CA ILE A 31 21.55 -5.07 -18.04
C ILE A 31 22.48 -4.61 -19.16
N LYS A 32 23.79 -4.38 -18.88
CA LYS A 32 24.78 -4.02 -19.91
C LYS A 32 24.89 -5.07 -21.01
N ASN A 33 24.84 -6.33 -20.63
CA ASN A 33 24.90 -7.47 -21.55
C ASN A 33 23.56 -7.81 -22.21
N LYS A 34 22.54 -6.94 -22.09
CA LYS A 34 21.20 -7.11 -22.70
C LYS A 34 20.53 -8.44 -22.30
N LYS A 35 20.63 -8.84 -21.03
CA LYS A 35 19.98 -10.05 -20.46
C LYS A 35 18.84 -9.71 -19.50
N PRO A 36 17.76 -9.04 -19.95
CA PRO A 36 16.72 -8.50 -19.07
C PRO A 36 15.94 -9.58 -18.30
N ALA A 37 15.67 -10.74 -18.90
CA ALA A 37 14.97 -11.83 -18.21
C ALA A 37 15.79 -12.41 -17.04
N GLN A 38 17.11 -12.48 -17.19
CA GLN A 38 17.99 -12.91 -16.11
C GLN A 38 18.10 -11.82 -15.04
N ALA A 39 18.21 -10.55 -15.44
CA ALA A 39 18.21 -9.42 -14.51
C ALA A 39 16.92 -9.40 -13.66
N LEU A 40 15.77 -9.63 -14.28
CA LEU A 40 14.49 -9.73 -13.58
C LEU A 40 14.51 -10.87 -12.56
N LEU A 41 14.90 -12.08 -12.98
CA LEU A 41 15.01 -13.24 -12.10
C LEU A 41 15.96 -13.04 -10.92
N THR A 42 17.06 -12.30 -11.12
CA THR A 42 18.04 -11.97 -10.09
C THR A 42 17.52 -10.89 -9.14
N ALA A 43 16.81 -9.88 -9.64
CA ALA A 43 16.28 -8.77 -8.82
C ALA A 43 15.14 -9.21 -7.89
N MET A 44 14.52 -10.34 -8.19
CA MET A 44 13.41 -10.89 -7.45
C MET A 44 13.79 -11.38 -6.04
N ASP A 45 13.35 -10.62 -5.04
CA ASP A 45 13.43 -11.02 -3.64
C ASP A 45 12.39 -12.13 -3.34
N PRO A 46 12.79 -13.25 -2.67
CA PRO A 46 11.86 -14.24 -2.17
C PRO A 46 10.76 -13.58 -1.31
N PRO A 47 9.51 -14.04 -1.40
CA PRO A 47 8.53 -13.63 -0.41
C PRO A 47 8.98 -14.15 0.96
N VAL A 48 8.91 -13.27 1.97
CA VAL A 48 9.38 -13.50 3.34
C VAL A 48 8.71 -14.73 3.99
N HIS A 49 7.60 -15.23 3.42
CA HIS A 49 6.76 -16.25 4.04
C HIS A 49 6.92 -17.67 3.47
N SER A 50 7.77 -17.90 2.46
CA SER A 50 8.12 -19.26 2.02
C SER A 50 9.51 -19.64 2.55
N ARG A 51 9.57 -20.52 3.57
CA ARG A 51 10.84 -20.93 4.22
C ARG A 51 11.85 -21.52 3.21
N PHE A 52 11.36 -22.28 2.24
CA PHE A 52 12.21 -22.88 1.19
C PHE A 52 12.80 -21.83 0.25
N ILE A 53 11.97 -20.92 -0.30
CA ILE A 53 12.46 -19.88 -1.21
C ILE A 53 13.33 -18.86 -0.45
N GLY A 54 13.01 -18.59 0.81
CA GLY A 54 13.85 -17.80 1.71
C GLY A 54 15.25 -18.39 1.87
N ALA A 55 15.37 -19.71 2.07
CA ALA A 55 16.66 -20.40 2.14
C ALA A 55 17.43 -20.34 0.80
N VAL A 56 16.74 -20.56 -0.33
CA VAL A 56 17.32 -20.39 -1.67
C VAL A 56 17.86 -18.98 -1.87
N GLY A 57 17.11 -17.95 -1.44
CA GLY A 57 17.54 -16.55 -1.52
C GLY A 57 18.75 -16.23 -0.63
N ILE A 58 18.86 -16.83 0.56
CA ILE A 58 20.04 -16.66 1.43
C ILE A 58 21.28 -17.28 0.77
N LEU A 59 21.16 -18.48 0.20
CA LEU A 59 22.25 -19.14 -0.52
C LEU A 59 22.65 -18.37 -1.77
N ASP A 60 21.68 -17.81 -2.49
CA ASP A 60 21.89 -17.01 -3.70
C ASP A 60 22.64 -15.71 -3.39
N ARG A 61 22.23 -15.01 -2.31
CA ARG A 61 22.98 -13.86 -1.75
C ARG A 61 24.42 -14.22 -1.41
N ALA A 62 24.61 -15.32 -0.68
CA ALA A 62 25.94 -15.78 -0.30
C ALA A 62 26.80 -16.12 -1.53
N ALA A 63 26.23 -16.76 -2.56
CA ALA A 63 26.92 -17.07 -3.80
C ALA A 63 27.38 -15.81 -4.53
N HIS A 64 26.53 -14.78 -4.64
CA HIS A 64 26.91 -13.49 -5.22
C HIS A 64 27.99 -12.78 -4.40
N LYS A 65 27.87 -12.77 -3.07
CA LYS A 65 28.88 -12.19 -2.17
C LYS A 65 30.25 -12.86 -2.30
N LEU A 66 30.27 -14.18 -2.57
CA LEU A 66 31.50 -14.97 -2.74
C LEU A 66 31.98 -15.05 -4.19
N GLY A 67 31.31 -14.40 -5.15
CA GLY A 67 31.67 -14.45 -6.58
C GLY A 67 31.42 -15.81 -7.26
N LEU A 68 30.62 -16.70 -6.65
CA LEU A 68 30.33 -18.05 -7.13
C LEU A 68 29.21 -18.04 -8.19
N ASN A 69 29.50 -17.43 -9.34
CA ASN A 69 28.51 -17.20 -10.41
C ASN A 69 27.81 -18.48 -10.92
N GLY A 70 28.50 -19.62 -10.97
CA GLY A 70 27.90 -20.91 -11.36
C GLY A 70 26.86 -21.41 -10.35
N ALA A 71 27.10 -21.20 -9.05
CA ALA A 71 26.16 -21.57 -8.00
C ALA A 71 24.92 -20.66 -8.00
N ALA A 72 25.11 -19.35 -8.19
CA ALA A 72 24.00 -18.40 -8.34
C ALA A 72 23.12 -18.74 -9.55
N GLN A 73 23.73 -19.10 -10.69
CA GLN A 73 22.98 -19.55 -11.88
C GLN A 73 22.19 -20.85 -11.62
N ALA A 74 22.75 -21.81 -10.89
CA ALA A 74 22.04 -23.03 -10.51
C ALA A 74 20.85 -22.74 -9.58
N LEU A 75 21.03 -21.86 -8.59
CA LEU A 75 19.96 -21.44 -7.68
C LEU A 75 18.85 -20.66 -8.41
N ALA A 76 19.20 -19.90 -9.44
CA ALA A 76 18.23 -19.20 -10.30
C ALA A 76 17.27 -20.17 -11.01
N VAL A 77 17.68 -21.42 -11.32
CA VAL A 77 16.79 -22.45 -11.89
C VAL A 77 15.65 -22.77 -10.93
N LEU A 78 15.92 -22.80 -9.62
CA LEU A 78 14.91 -23.06 -8.60
C LEU A 78 13.87 -21.93 -8.50
N LYS A 79 14.22 -20.71 -8.92
CA LYS A 79 13.31 -19.55 -8.97
C LYS A 79 12.40 -19.53 -10.21
N ARG A 80 12.61 -20.41 -11.21
CA ARG A 80 11.86 -20.39 -12.49
C ARG A 80 10.34 -20.54 -12.36
N PRO A 81 9.77 -21.46 -11.56
CA PRO A 81 8.31 -21.57 -11.43
C PRO A 81 7.69 -20.28 -10.88
N TRP A 82 8.37 -19.64 -9.93
CA TRP A 82 7.95 -18.39 -9.32
C TRP A 82 8.01 -17.22 -10.32
N HIS A 83 9.12 -17.15 -11.08
CA HIS A 83 9.23 -16.20 -12.19
C HIS A 83 8.12 -16.39 -13.24
N ARG A 84 7.80 -17.62 -13.62
CA ARG A 84 6.68 -17.90 -14.55
C ARG A 84 5.35 -17.39 -13.99
N ALA A 85 5.04 -17.66 -12.72
CA ALA A 85 3.82 -17.18 -12.09
C ALA A 85 3.75 -15.63 -12.01
N LEU A 86 4.88 -14.96 -11.80
CA LEU A 86 4.97 -13.49 -11.81
C LEU A 86 4.87 -12.88 -13.21
N THR A 87 5.46 -13.52 -14.21
CA THR A 87 5.54 -13.01 -15.58
C THR A 87 4.38 -13.42 -16.47
N GLU A 88 3.46 -14.27 -15.97
CA GLU A 88 2.25 -14.69 -16.68
C GLU A 88 1.45 -13.49 -17.23
N PRO A 89 1.40 -13.27 -18.56
CA PRO A 89 0.86 -12.05 -19.14
C PRO A 89 -0.62 -11.81 -18.85
N SER A 90 -1.42 -12.86 -18.69
CA SER A 90 -2.87 -12.80 -18.48
C SER A 90 -3.33 -13.13 -17.05
N GLY A 91 -2.40 -13.37 -16.11
CA GLY A 91 -2.76 -13.69 -14.72
C GLY A 91 -3.51 -12.56 -14.00
N THR A 92 -4.28 -12.88 -12.97
CA THR A 92 -4.84 -11.88 -12.04
C THR A 92 -3.98 -11.79 -10.78
N LEU A 93 -4.10 -10.70 -10.01
CA LEU A 93 -3.40 -10.56 -8.74
C LEU A 93 -3.75 -11.73 -7.80
N ALA A 94 -5.03 -12.07 -7.65
CA ALA A 94 -5.46 -13.15 -6.75
C ALA A 94 -4.86 -14.50 -7.14
N ALA A 95 -4.86 -14.85 -8.44
CA ALA A 95 -4.28 -16.09 -8.94
C ALA A 95 -2.76 -16.11 -8.77
N THR A 96 -2.09 -15.00 -9.07
CA THR A 96 -0.65 -14.84 -8.87
C THR A 96 -0.31 -14.92 -7.38
N ALA A 97 -1.01 -14.21 -6.51
CA ALA A 97 -0.72 -14.16 -5.08
C ALA A 97 -0.82 -15.54 -4.41
N LYS A 98 -1.87 -16.32 -4.74
CA LYS A 98 -2.05 -17.70 -4.29
C LYS A 98 -0.93 -18.65 -4.71
N ARG A 99 -0.22 -18.36 -5.81
CA ARG A 99 0.92 -19.16 -6.30
C ARG A 99 2.26 -18.76 -5.69
N LEU A 100 2.42 -17.49 -5.30
CA LEU A 100 3.71 -16.93 -4.91
C LEU A 100 3.98 -16.97 -3.40
N GLY A 101 2.96 -16.77 -2.58
CA GLY A 101 3.10 -16.56 -1.14
C GLY A 101 2.49 -17.65 -0.27
N SER A 102 2.57 -17.47 1.05
CA SER A 102 1.75 -18.24 1.98
C SER A 102 0.27 -17.87 1.81
N LYS A 103 -0.64 -18.74 2.27
CA LYS A 103 -2.07 -18.43 2.34
C LYS A 103 -2.33 -17.10 3.05
N SER A 104 -1.67 -16.85 4.18
CA SER A 104 -1.81 -15.61 4.95
C SER A 104 -1.41 -14.36 4.16
N TRP A 105 -0.31 -14.40 3.41
CA TRP A 105 0.11 -13.28 2.59
C TRP A 105 -0.82 -13.08 1.39
N ALA A 106 -1.25 -14.16 0.74
CA ALA A 106 -2.20 -14.07 -0.38
C ALA A 106 -3.54 -13.46 0.07
N ASP A 107 -4.09 -13.96 1.18
CA ASP A 107 -5.30 -13.42 1.80
C ASP A 107 -5.11 -11.94 2.17
N TRP A 108 -3.93 -11.55 2.67
CA TRP A 108 -3.62 -10.15 2.94
C TRP A 108 -3.74 -9.26 1.72
N GLN A 109 -3.21 -9.69 0.57
CA GLN A 109 -3.29 -8.90 -0.66
C GLN A 109 -4.72 -8.90 -1.26
N ILE A 110 -5.43 -10.02 -1.20
CA ILE A 110 -6.75 -10.17 -1.82
C ILE A 110 -7.83 -9.41 -1.03
N TYR A 111 -7.77 -9.42 0.30
CA TYR A 111 -8.78 -8.78 1.15
C TYR A 111 -8.38 -7.39 1.63
N ARG A 112 -7.22 -6.86 1.17
CA ARG A 112 -6.61 -5.62 1.69
C ARG A 112 -7.56 -4.43 1.73
N PHE A 113 -8.39 -4.24 0.69
CA PHE A 113 -9.33 -3.11 0.57
C PHE A 113 -10.37 -3.04 1.70
N SER A 114 -10.50 -4.10 2.51
CA SER A 114 -11.42 -4.15 3.63
C SER A 114 -10.75 -4.61 4.92
N MET A 115 -9.43 -4.52 4.97
CA MET A 115 -8.69 -4.78 6.19
C MET A 115 -8.74 -3.55 7.11
N PRO A 116 -8.95 -3.75 8.42
CA PRO A 116 -8.77 -2.74 9.47
C PRO A 116 -7.64 -1.74 9.21
N ALA A 117 -6.42 -2.25 9.06
CA ALA A 117 -5.21 -1.45 8.85
C ALA A 117 -5.18 -0.65 7.52
N PHE A 118 -6.09 -0.92 6.59
CA PHE A 118 -6.19 -0.20 5.33
C PHE A 118 -7.36 0.80 5.32
N MET A 119 -8.37 0.61 6.17
CA MET A 119 -9.57 1.45 6.22
C MET A 119 -9.31 2.96 6.38
N PRO A 120 -8.35 3.42 7.22
CA PRO A 120 -8.01 4.84 7.33
C PRO A 120 -7.58 5.49 6.01
N THR A 121 -7.13 4.70 5.03
CA THR A 121 -6.75 5.18 3.69
C THR A 121 -7.91 5.90 3.02
N TYR A 122 -9.14 5.37 3.12
CA TYR A 122 -10.30 5.90 2.40
C TYR A 122 -10.63 7.37 2.72
N PRO A 123 -10.82 7.78 3.99
CA PRO A 123 -11.04 9.19 4.31
C PRO A 123 -9.80 10.04 3.96
N LEU A 124 -8.59 9.56 4.22
CA LEU A 124 -7.37 10.35 4.06
C LEU A 124 -6.95 10.57 2.59
N LEU A 125 -7.40 9.72 1.66
CA LEU A 125 -7.23 9.94 0.21
C LEU A 125 -7.88 11.25 -0.27
N HIS A 126 -8.82 11.81 0.49
CA HIS A 126 -9.46 13.09 0.15
C HIS A 126 -8.59 14.32 0.43
N LEU A 127 -7.46 14.14 1.13
CA LEU A 127 -6.47 15.19 1.36
C LEU A 127 -5.42 15.27 0.24
N ILE A 128 -5.42 14.30 -0.69
CA ILE A 128 -4.48 14.29 -1.81
C ILE A 128 -4.81 15.45 -2.75
N GLN A 129 -3.83 16.34 -2.89
CA GLN A 129 -3.89 17.48 -3.78
C GLN A 129 -3.39 17.10 -5.18
N SER A 130 -3.73 17.93 -6.18
CA SER A 130 -3.12 17.82 -7.51
C SER A 130 -1.61 17.98 -7.44
N GLY A 131 -0.87 17.19 -8.22
CA GLY A 131 0.59 17.27 -8.29
C GLY A 131 1.28 15.94 -7.97
N PRO A 132 2.62 15.93 -7.90
CA PRO A 132 3.39 14.72 -7.64
C PRO A 132 3.11 14.13 -6.25
N VAL A 133 2.86 12.82 -6.19
CA VAL A 133 2.63 12.08 -4.95
C VAL A 133 3.70 11.03 -4.76
N LEU A 134 4.31 10.97 -3.57
CA LEU A 134 5.15 9.86 -3.13
C LEU A 134 4.29 8.87 -2.35
N ASP A 135 4.16 7.64 -2.81
CA ASP A 135 3.65 6.51 -2.02
C ASP A 135 4.85 5.71 -1.48
N PHE A 136 5.26 6.00 -0.25
CA PHE A 136 6.41 5.38 0.40
C PHE A 136 5.99 4.15 1.20
N GLY A 137 6.67 3.03 0.97
CA GLY A 137 6.26 1.72 1.46
C GLY A 137 4.99 1.24 0.75
N CYS A 138 4.88 1.49 -0.56
CA CYS A 138 3.65 1.22 -1.32
C CYS A 138 3.28 -0.28 -1.38
N GLY A 139 4.22 -1.17 -1.06
CA GLY A 139 4.06 -2.62 -1.14
C GLY A 139 3.61 -3.05 -2.53
N VAL A 140 2.50 -3.79 -2.59
CA VAL A 140 1.89 -4.28 -3.83
C VAL A 140 1.00 -3.22 -4.49
N GLY A 141 0.88 -2.01 -3.94
CA GLY A 141 0.32 -0.85 -4.63
C GLY A 141 -1.18 -0.61 -4.43
N HIS A 142 -1.82 -1.21 -3.42
CA HIS A 142 -3.24 -0.97 -3.14
C HIS A 142 -3.56 0.50 -2.88
N ALA A 143 -2.72 1.19 -2.10
CA ALA A 143 -2.85 2.63 -1.88
C ALA A 143 -2.57 3.39 -3.18
N SER A 144 -1.47 3.07 -3.88
CA SER A 144 -1.11 3.70 -5.17
C SER A 144 -2.25 3.63 -6.20
N PHE A 145 -2.98 2.52 -6.26
CA PHE A 145 -4.16 2.39 -7.11
C PHE A 145 -5.28 3.37 -6.73
N LEU A 146 -5.62 3.49 -5.45
CA LEU A 146 -6.62 4.46 -5.02
C LEU A 146 -6.14 5.91 -5.21
N ILE A 147 -4.84 6.17 -5.03
CA ILE A 147 -4.20 7.47 -5.35
C ILE A 147 -4.32 7.76 -6.85
N SER A 148 -4.20 6.76 -7.73
CA SER A 148 -4.35 6.92 -9.18
C SER A 148 -5.77 7.30 -9.63
N ARG A 149 -6.77 7.14 -8.76
CA ARG A 149 -8.11 7.71 -8.96
C ARG A 149 -8.16 9.21 -8.66
N LYS A 150 -7.15 9.75 -7.99
CA LYS A 150 -7.06 11.16 -7.58
C LYS A 150 -6.17 11.98 -8.48
N VAL A 151 -5.04 11.42 -8.88
CA VAL A 151 -4.03 12.08 -9.73
C VAL A 151 -3.61 11.16 -10.88
N PRO A 152 -3.11 11.69 -12.00
CA PRO A 152 -2.56 10.86 -13.08
C PRO A 152 -1.48 9.90 -12.56
N ALA A 153 -1.51 8.64 -13.00
CA ALA A 153 -0.56 7.62 -12.54
C ALA A 153 0.91 8.05 -12.72
N ALA A 154 1.23 8.78 -13.80
CA ALA A 154 2.58 9.29 -14.08
C ALA A 154 3.11 10.29 -13.03
N GLN A 155 2.23 10.87 -12.20
CA GLN A 155 2.60 11.74 -11.09
C GLN A 155 2.82 10.97 -9.78
N ILE A 156 2.61 9.66 -9.77
CA ILE A 156 2.82 8.82 -8.59
C ILE A 156 4.23 8.25 -8.62
N SER A 157 4.95 8.40 -7.51
CA SER A 157 6.23 7.76 -7.25
C SER A 157 6.00 6.71 -6.17
N CYS A 158 6.04 5.44 -6.57
CA CYS A 158 5.93 4.29 -5.69
C CYS A 158 7.32 3.88 -5.21
N ALA A 159 7.59 3.96 -3.91
CA ALA A 159 8.84 3.57 -3.31
C ALA A 159 8.65 2.43 -2.32
N ASP A 160 9.46 1.38 -2.39
CA ASP A 160 9.43 0.26 -1.44
C ASP A 160 10.79 -0.44 -1.38
N TYR A 161 11.04 -1.20 -0.31
CA TYR A 161 12.26 -1.99 -0.15
C TYR A 161 12.25 -3.29 -0.95
N GLN A 162 11.07 -3.88 -1.19
CA GLN A 162 10.93 -5.18 -1.83
C GLN A 162 10.69 -5.03 -3.33
N PHE A 163 11.66 -5.48 -4.15
CA PHE A 163 11.54 -5.38 -5.61
C PHE A 163 10.33 -6.15 -6.14
N SER A 164 10.05 -7.33 -5.57
CA SER A 164 8.94 -8.18 -5.98
C SER A 164 7.56 -7.57 -5.68
N ALA A 165 7.43 -6.77 -4.63
CA ALA A 165 6.21 -6.04 -4.33
C ALA A 165 5.96 -4.92 -5.36
N LEU A 166 7.00 -4.13 -5.66
CA LEU A 166 6.95 -3.08 -6.70
C LEU A 166 6.62 -3.64 -8.08
N TYR A 167 7.16 -4.81 -8.41
CA TYR A 167 6.84 -5.50 -9.65
C TYR A 167 5.34 -5.86 -9.74
N LEU A 168 4.75 -6.37 -8.64
CA LEU A 168 3.31 -6.63 -8.59
C LEU A 168 2.49 -5.34 -8.64
N ALA A 169 2.94 -4.27 -7.97
CA ALA A 169 2.30 -2.96 -7.99
C ALA A 169 2.22 -2.39 -9.40
N ARG A 170 3.35 -2.41 -10.12
CA ARG A 170 3.43 -2.01 -11.53
C ARG A 170 2.54 -2.88 -12.40
N LYS A 171 2.56 -4.20 -12.20
CA LYS A 171 1.81 -5.13 -13.04
C LYS A 171 0.30 -5.02 -12.87
N PHE A 172 -0.19 -4.84 -11.65
CA PHE A 172 -1.61 -5.00 -11.33
C PHE A 172 -2.32 -3.72 -10.91
N PHE A 173 -1.64 -2.75 -10.29
CA PHE A 173 -2.32 -1.64 -9.61
C PHE A 173 -2.05 -0.27 -10.23
N ALA A 174 -0.79 0.03 -10.54
CA ALA A 174 -0.36 1.38 -10.92
C ALA A 174 0.70 1.36 -12.02
N GLY A 175 0.46 0.64 -13.13
CA GLY A 175 1.46 0.44 -14.19
C GLY A 175 2.00 1.72 -14.86
N GLY A 176 1.28 2.83 -14.76
CA GLY A 176 1.72 4.15 -15.23
C GLY A 176 2.53 4.97 -14.23
N ALA A 177 2.79 4.46 -13.03
CA ALA A 177 3.57 5.15 -11.99
C ALA A 177 5.09 4.98 -12.17
N ASN A 178 5.85 5.76 -11.41
CA ASN A 178 7.31 5.66 -11.31
C ASN A 178 7.67 4.77 -10.13
N PHE A 179 8.61 3.84 -10.28
CA PHE A 179 8.92 2.84 -9.26
C PHE A 179 10.38 2.90 -8.79
N PHE A 180 10.56 2.99 -7.48
CA PHE A 180 11.86 3.14 -6.82
C PHE A 180 12.05 2.03 -5.76
N CYS A 181 12.93 1.07 -6.03
CA CYS A 181 13.32 0.07 -5.04
C CYS A 181 14.46 0.61 -4.18
N LEU A 182 14.14 1.07 -2.97
CA LEU A 182 15.07 1.80 -2.09
C LEU A 182 14.91 1.39 -0.62
N ASP A 183 15.92 1.71 0.20
CA ASP A 183 15.90 1.48 1.64
C ASP A 183 15.64 2.79 2.39
N GLY A 184 14.51 2.85 3.09
CA GLY A 184 14.07 4.01 3.87
C GLY A 184 14.94 4.36 5.08
N ASN A 185 15.96 3.57 5.38
CA ASN A 185 16.93 3.90 6.41
C ASN A 185 17.97 4.94 5.94
N TYR A 186 18.02 5.23 4.63
CA TYR A 186 18.88 6.22 4.01
C TYR A 186 18.08 7.42 3.49
N LEU A 187 18.79 8.46 3.03
CA LEU A 187 18.17 9.66 2.44
C LEU A 187 17.39 9.30 1.17
N LEU A 188 16.25 9.95 0.99
CA LEU A 188 15.42 9.75 -0.18
C LEU A 188 16.00 10.51 -1.38
N PRO A 189 16.03 9.91 -2.58
CA PRO A 189 16.67 10.45 -3.78
C PRO A 189 15.80 11.50 -4.49
N PHE A 190 15.06 12.31 -3.73
CA PHE A 190 14.13 13.30 -4.26
C PHE A 190 14.54 14.70 -3.85
N GLU A 191 14.24 15.66 -4.72
CA GLU A 191 14.45 17.08 -4.44
C GLU A 191 13.57 17.55 -3.27
N SER A 192 14.03 18.60 -2.60
CA SER A 192 13.24 19.24 -1.55
C SER A 192 11.99 19.89 -2.17
N ALA A 193 10.87 19.85 -1.44
CA ALA A 193 9.60 20.45 -1.84
C ALA A 193 9.02 19.97 -3.20
N TYR A 194 9.36 18.77 -3.64
CA TYR A 194 8.91 18.21 -4.92
C TYR A 194 7.47 17.66 -4.88
N PHE A 195 7.06 17.02 -3.79
CA PHE A 195 5.76 16.33 -3.72
C PHE A 195 4.66 17.23 -3.15
N SER A 196 3.48 17.23 -3.76
CA SER A 196 2.26 17.79 -3.16
C SER A 196 1.75 16.90 -2.03
N THR A 197 2.05 15.61 -2.07
CA THR A 197 1.69 14.67 -1.00
C THR A 197 2.75 13.59 -0.82
N VAL A 198 3.11 13.35 0.43
CA VAL A 198 3.83 12.13 0.85
C VAL A 198 2.84 11.24 1.57
N PHE A 199 2.52 10.10 0.98
CA PHE A 199 1.62 9.10 1.51
C PHE A 199 2.43 7.89 1.95
N SER A 200 2.22 7.39 3.17
CA SER A 200 2.90 6.18 3.62
C SER A 200 2.04 5.40 4.62
N SER A 201 1.49 4.29 4.17
CA SER A 201 0.66 3.42 5.00
C SER A 201 1.43 2.18 5.40
N ASP A 202 1.36 1.79 6.68
CA ASP A 202 1.83 0.47 7.12
C ASP A 202 3.34 0.21 6.89
N ALA A 203 4.15 1.28 6.88
CA ALA A 203 5.59 1.19 6.57
C ALA A 203 6.51 1.82 7.64
N LEU A 204 6.21 3.03 8.12
CA LEU A 204 7.13 3.80 8.99
C LEU A 204 7.52 3.05 10.27
N HIS A 205 6.62 2.24 10.84
CA HIS A 205 6.88 1.45 12.03
C HIS A 205 7.91 0.32 11.80
N LEU A 206 8.24 -0.02 10.55
CA LEU A 206 9.30 -0.98 10.18
C LEU A 206 10.70 -0.38 10.05
N ILE A 207 10.80 0.95 9.91
CA ILE A 207 12.06 1.65 9.60
C ILE A 207 12.92 1.88 10.85
N ASP A 208 14.24 1.73 10.78
CA ASP A 208 15.11 1.95 11.95
C ASP A 208 15.38 3.44 12.13
N SER A 209 15.77 4.12 11.05
CA SER A 209 16.05 5.56 11.02
C SER A 209 14.78 6.41 10.94
N LYS A 210 13.72 6.12 11.72
CA LYS A 210 12.40 6.80 11.60
C LYS A 210 12.50 8.32 11.67
N VAL A 211 13.34 8.84 12.56
CA VAL A 211 13.57 10.30 12.71
C VAL A 211 14.12 10.89 11.41
N SER A 212 15.11 10.24 10.81
CA SER A 212 15.69 10.67 9.53
C SER A 212 14.67 10.57 8.40
N LEU A 213 13.89 9.48 8.33
CA LEU A 213 12.86 9.31 7.30
C LEU A 213 11.72 10.35 7.45
N ALA A 214 11.27 10.65 8.67
CA ALA A 214 10.26 11.69 8.88
C ALA A 214 10.78 13.08 8.48
N ARG A 215 12.07 13.36 8.70
CA ARG A 215 12.73 14.58 8.21
C ARG A 215 12.79 14.60 6.69
N GLU A 216 13.05 13.46 6.05
CA GLU A 216 12.99 13.36 4.59
C GLU A 216 11.58 13.60 4.07
N PHE A 217 10.53 13.03 4.69
CA PHE A 217 9.15 13.34 4.33
C PHE A 217 8.85 14.84 4.43
N GLN A 218 9.29 15.49 5.51
CA GLN A 218 9.18 16.94 5.70
C GLN A 218 9.96 17.75 4.66
N ARG A 219 11.12 17.25 4.22
CA ARG A 219 11.99 17.90 3.25
C ARG A 219 11.39 17.81 1.84
N VAL A 220 10.91 16.64 1.43
CA VAL A 220 10.46 16.38 0.05
C VAL A 220 9.02 16.85 -0.18
N VAL A 221 8.21 17.01 0.86
CA VAL A 221 6.87 17.61 0.74
C VAL A 221 6.96 19.13 0.57
N SER A 222 6.19 19.65 -0.39
CA SER A 222 6.08 21.08 -0.68
C SER A 222 5.47 21.88 0.50
N GLY A 223 5.54 23.20 0.44
CA GLY A 223 5.03 24.09 1.49
C GLY A 223 3.53 23.92 1.75
N ASP A 224 2.74 23.77 0.68
CA ASP A 224 1.29 23.58 0.73
C ASP A 224 0.85 22.11 0.79
N GLY A 225 1.81 21.19 0.66
CA GLY A 225 1.56 19.76 0.65
C GLY A 225 1.38 19.15 2.04
N ALA A 226 1.04 17.87 2.04
CA ALA A 226 0.79 17.09 3.25
C ALA A 226 1.59 15.79 3.32
N VAL A 227 2.00 15.43 4.53
CA VAL A 227 2.43 14.06 4.88
C VAL A 227 1.22 13.35 5.49
N ILE A 228 0.84 12.23 4.90
CA ILE A 228 -0.33 11.44 5.27
C ILE A 228 0.13 10.02 5.57
N LEU A 229 -0.05 9.60 6.82
CA LEU A 229 0.26 8.27 7.30
C LEU A 229 -1.04 7.61 7.75
N PRO A 230 -1.73 6.84 6.89
CA PRO A 230 -3.02 6.28 7.25
C PRO A 230 -2.97 5.25 8.35
N HIS A 231 -1.88 4.47 8.42
CA HIS A 231 -1.77 3.40 9.39
C HIS A 231 -0.39 3.30 10.00
N LEU A 232 -0.37 3.30 11.33
CA LEU A 232 0.79 3.05 12.17
C LEU A 232 0.39 2.10 13.30
N HIS A 233 1.15 1.02 13.45
CA HIS A 233 1.07 0.20 14.65
C HIS A 233 1.45 1.05 15.88
N ASN A 234 0.60 0.95 16.92
CA ASN A 234 0.75 1.67 18.18
C ASN A 234 1.57 0.83 19.18
N LEU A 235 2.61 1.40 19.77
CA LEU A 235 3.39 0.76 20.84
C LEU A 235 2.53 0.32 22.05
N LEU A 236 1.42 1.03 22.29
CA LEU A 236 0.48 0.75 23.37
C LEU A 236 -0.48 -0.42 23.02
N SER A 237 -0.47 -0.89 21.77
CA SER A 237 -1.27 -2.04 21.35
C SER A 237 -0.76 -3.35 21.97
N PRO A 238 -1.64 -4.30 22.32
CA PRO A 238 -1.23 -5.65 22.64
C PRO A 238 -0.62 -6.38 21.43
N VAL A 239 -1.03 -6.00 20.21
CA VAL A 239 -0.48 -6.53 18.96
C VAL A 239 0.72 -5.68 18.54
N ARG A 240 1.90 -6.08 19.00
CA ARG A 240 3.15 -5.39 18.66
C ARG A 240 3.69 -5.88 17.33
N PHE A 241 3.90 -4.94 16.41
CA PHE A 241 4.55 -5.21 15.13
C PHE A 241 5.59 -4.12 14.82
N GLY A 242 6.72 -4.54 14.25
CA GLY A 242 7.85 -3.65 13.98
C GLY A 242 8.38 -2.92 15.21
N LYS A 243 8.96 -1.74 14.96
CA LYS A 243 9.55 -0.83 15.94
C LYS A 243 8.59 0.31 16.24
N SER A 244 7.36 -0.04 16.60
CA SER A 244 6.27 0.93 16.82
C SER A 244 6.59 1.94 17.92
N LEU A 245 6.10 3.17 17.76
CA LEU A 245 6.22 4.26 18.76
C LEU A 245 4.87 4.49 19.48
N SER A 246 4.91 5.22 20.60
CA SER A 246 3.70 5.74 21.23
C SER A 246 3.07 6.83 20.35
N PRO A 247 1.80 7.22 20.60
CA PRO A 247 1.21 8.38 19.92
C PRO A 247 2.04 9.65 20.06
N GLU A 248 2.59 9.93 21.25
CA GLU A 248 3.46 11.08 21.47
C GLU A 248 4.77 10.94 20.66
N GLY A 249 5.35 9.73 20.64
CA GLY A 249 6.58 9.44 19.90
C GLY A 249 6.44 9.64 18.39
N TYR A 250 5.33 9.20 17.80
CA TYR A 250 5.07 9.49 16.38
C TYR A 250 4.75 10.97 16.14
N GLY A 251 3.99 11.61 17.03
CA GLY A 251 3.72 13.04 16.95
C GLY A 251 5.00 13.87 16.92
N ALA A 252 5.97 13.53 17.79
CA ALA A 252 7.25 14.23 17.90
C ALA A 252 8.09 14.18 16.61
N LEU A 253 7.88 13.18 15.74
CA LEU A 253 8.56 13.11 14.44
C LEU A 253 8.21 14.28 13.52
N PHE A 254 7.08 14.94 13.75
CA PHE A 254 6.52 16.00 12.91
C PHE A 254 6.29 17.32 13.68
N ASP A 255 7.03 17.57 14.77
CA ASP A 255 6.89 18.80 15.58
C ASP A 255 7.22 20.11 14.83
N ALA A 256 7.96 20.03 13.72
CA ALA A 256 8.23 21.20 12.87
C ALA A 256 7.07 21.53 11.91
N MET A 257 5.94 20.82 12.00
CA MET A 257 4.73 21.04 11.20
C MET A 257 3.50 21.06 12.10
N ASN A 258 2.41 21.64 11.58
CA ASN A 258 1.09 21.38 12.14
C ASN A 258 0.76 19.91 11.92
N LYS A 259 0.11 19.26 12.89
CA LYS A 259 -0.17 17.82 12.82
C LYS A 259 -1.44 17.42 13.57
N ARG A 260 -1.98 16.27 13.17
CA ARG A 260 -2.98 15.49 13.90
C ARG A 260 -2.47 14.07 14.04
N VAL A 261 -2.47 13.57 15.27
CA VAL A 261 -2.35 12.13 15.57
C VAL A 261 -3.76 11.66 15.88
N ILE A 262 -4.27 10.74 15.09
CA ILE A 262 -5.70 10.41 15.03
C ILE A 262 -5.87 8.93 15.39
N PRO A 263 -6.72 8.58 16.37
CA PRO A 263 -7.17 7.21 16.59
C PRO A 263 -7.88 6.67 15.33
N GLU A 264 -7.39 5.55 14.79
CA GLU A 264 -7.91 4.98 13.53
C GLU A 264 -9.37 4.53 13.62
N ASP A 265 -9.78 3.98 14.76
CA ASP A 265 -11.14 3.54 15.00
C ASP A 265 -12.14 4.71 14.98
N TRP A 266 -11.77 5.84 15.59
CA TRP A 266 -12.54 7.07 15.48
C TRP A 266 -12.59 7.56 14.03
N LEU A 267 -11.45 7.64 13.35
CA LEU A 267 -11.36 8.13 11.97
C LEU A 267 -12.23 7.30 11.01
N VAL A 268 -12.16 5.98 11.12
CA VAL A 268 -12.96 5.06 10.29
C VAL A 268 -14.44 5.16 10.65
N THR A 269 -14.77 5.31 11.93
CA THR A 269 -16.18 5.48 12.37
C THR A 269 -16.77 6.78 11.84
N GLU A 270 -16.07 7.91 11.92
CA GLU A 270 -16.53 9.19 11.36
C GLU A 270 -16.73 9.11 9.84
N PHE A 271 -15.82 8.43 9.14
CA PHE A 271 -15.94 8.23 7.71
C PHE A 271 -17.17 7.39 7.34
N ILE A 272 -17.35 6.23 7.99
CA ILE A 272 -18.43 5.29 7.66
C ILE A 272 -19.79 5.84 8.09
N CYS A 273 -19.90 6.33 9.34
CA CYS A 273 -21.18 6.70 9.93
C CYS A 273 -21.59 8.14 9.64
N ASN A 274 -20.62 9.07 9.58
CA ASN A 274 -20.89 10.50 9.52
C ASN A 274 -20.44 11.15 8.20
N ASP A 275 -19.91 10.36 7.25
CA ASP A 275 -19.40 10.84 5.96
C ASP A 275 -18.44 12.04 6.12
N THR A 276 -17.60 12.00 7.15
CA THR A 276 -16.79 13.14 7.60
C THR A 276 -15.33 12.73 7.86
N LEU A 277 -14.42 13.65 7.55
CA LEU A 277 -13.03 13.66 7.99
C LEU A 277 -12.83 15.00 8.71
N ASP A 278 -12.75 14.96 10.04
CA ASP A 278 -12.59 16.15 10.85
C ASP A 278 -11.14 16.27 11.36
N LEU A 279 -10.39 17.17 10.74
CA LEU A 279 -9.02 17.52 11.12
C LEU A 279 -8.96 18.77 12.00
N GLU A 280 -10.08 19.43 12.30
CA GLU A 280 -10.11 20.54 13.25
C GLU A 280 -9.92 20.01 14.67
N ARG A 281 -10.50 18.83 14.96
CA ARG A 281 -10.37 18.14 16.24
C ARG A 281 -8.91 17.84 16.57
N GLU A 282 -8.56 18.08 17.84
CA GLU A 282 -7.33 17.60 18.46
C GLU A 282 -7.67 16.55 19.52
N TRP A 283 -6.72 15.63 19.75
CA TRP A 283 -6.85 14.60 20.77
C TRP A 283 -5.93 14.90 21.93
N THR A 284 -6.49 14.84 23.13
CA THR A 284 -5.70 14.98 24.35
C THR A 284 -4.74 13.80 24.52
N PRO A 285 -3.62 13.97 25.25
CA PRO A 285 -2.72 12.86 25.54
C PRO A 285 -3.41 11.67 26.22
N ARG A 286 -4.49 11.91 26.98
CA ARG A 286 -5.28 10.84 27.60
C ARG A 286 -6.06 10.04 26.55
N GLU A 287 -6.79 10.70 25.66
CA GLU A 287 -7.53 10.03 24.58
C GLU A 287 -6.60 9.21 23.68
N LEU A 288 -5.40 9.74 23.37
CA LEU A 288 -4.41 9.02 22.56
C LEU A 288 -3.84 7.78 23.26
N LYS A 289 -3.72 7.81 24.59
CA LYS A 289 -3.28 6.63 25.36
C LYS A 289 -4.32 5.51 25.36
N ASP A 290 -5.60 5.88 25.32
CA ASP A 290 -6.71 4.92 25.26
C ASP A 290 -6.89 4.33 23.84
N ALA A 291 -6.39 5.01 22.79
CA ALA A 291 -6.44 4.61 21.39
C ALA A 291 -5.43 3.50 21.01
N ILE A 292 -5.60 2.29 21.55
CA ILE A 292 -4.60 1.21 21.47
C ILE A 292 -4.56 0.43 20.14
N LYS A 293 -5.50 0.62 19.21
CA LYS A 293 -5.59 -0.19 17.98
C LYS A 293 -4.53 0.21 16.94
N GLY A 294 -4.63 1.42 16.42
CA GLY A 294 -3.76 1.99 15.39
C GLY A 294 -3.88 3.51 15.38
N LEU A 295 -2.94 4.17 14.72
CA LEU A 295 -2.85 5.63 14.65
C LEU A 295 -2.66 6.08 13.21
N SER A 296 -3.40 7.10 12.81
CA SER A 296 -3.13 7.86 11.59
C SER A 296 -2.44 9.18 11.93
N ILE A 297 -1.64 9.69 11.00
CA ILE A 297 -1.06 11.04 11.08
C ILE A 297 -1.36 11.82 9.81
N VAL A 298 -1.79 13.07 10.00
CA VAL A 298 -1.79 14.09 8.96
C VAL A 298 -0.91 15.23 9.44
N ALA A 299 0.06 15.63 8.65
CA ALA A 299 0.95 16.73 8.99
C ALA A 299 1.24 17.62 7.77
N GLY A 300 1.35 18.92 7.98
CA GLY A 300 1.55 19.89 6.91
C GLY A 300 1.85 21.27 7.46
N ARG A 301 2.41 22.16 6.63
CA ARG A 301 2.75 23.53 7.05
C ARG A 301 1.56 24.47 6.91
N ASN A 302 0.75 24.27 5.87
CA ASN A 302 -0.43 25.09 5.61
C ASN A 302 -1.57 24.78 6.60
N PRO A 303 -2.00 25.74 7.43
CA PRO A 303 -3.09 25.53 8.39
C PRO A 303 -4.43 25.19 7.74
N SER A 304 -4.68 25.59 6.49
CA SER A 304 -5.94 25.28 5.78
C SER A 304 -6.12 23.78 5.49
N LEU A 305 -5.07 22.98 5.69
CA LEU A 305 -5.16 21.52 5.66
C LEU A 305 -6.05 20.98 6.80
N PHE A 306 -6.09 21.66 7.95
CA PHE A 306 -6.73 21.18 9.17
C PHE A 306 -8.16 21.72 9.30
N GLN A 307 -9.00 21.28 8.38
CA GLN A 307 -10.42 21.64 8.33
C GLN A 307 -11.31 20.39 8.34
N ARG A 308 -12.60 20.59 8.55
CA ARG A 308 -13.58 19.52 8.46
C ARG A 308 -14.02 19.30 7.00
N HIS A 309 -13.92 18.07 6.52
CA HIS A 309 -14.37 17.65 5.19
C HIS A 309 -15.61 16.76 5.30
N ARG A 310 -16.62 17.01 4.46
CA ARG A 310 -17.87 16.22 4.37
C ARG A 310 -18.13 15.76 2.94
N GLY A 311 -19.10 14.86 2.72
CA GLY A 311 -19.46 14.40 1.37
C GLY A 311 -18.37 13.53 0.74
N LEU A 312 -17.66 12.75 1.56
CA LEU A 312 -16.51 11.97 1.15
C LEU A 312 -16.95 10.78 0.29
N TRP A 313 -18.03 10.11 0.67
CA TRP A 313 -18.56 8.94 -0.03
C TRP A 313 -18.94 9.25 -1.47
N GLU A 314 -19.66 10.33 -1.72
CA GLU A 314 -20.05 10.68 -3.09
C GLU A 314 -18.81 10.88 -3.98
N ARG A 315 -17.82 11.64 -3.48
CA ARG A 315 -16.54 11.88 -4.16
C ARG A 315 -15.69 10.61 -4.32
N HIS A 316 -15.84 9.63 -3.43
CA HIS A 316 -15.13 8.36 -3.52
C HIS A 316 -15.76 7.46 -4.59
N VAL A 317 -17.07 7.28 -4.50
CA VAL A 317 -17.90 6.42 -5.36
C VAL A 317 -17.93 6.93 -6.81
N GLU A 318 -17.91 8.25 -7.03
CA GLU A 318 -17.79 8.85 -8.36
C GLU A 318 -16.54 8.35 -9.11
N ARG A 319 -15.41 8.27 -8.40
CA ARG A 319 -14.09 7.96 -8.97
C ARG A 319 -13.79 6.46 -9.11
N MET A 320 -14.69 5.58 -8.64
CA MET A 320 -14.53 4.15 -8.87
C MET A 320 -14.68 3.85 -10.37
N LEU A 321 -13.68 3.23 -11.01
CA LEU A 321 -13.76 2.93 -12.45
C LEU A 321 -14.11 1.47 -12.72
N HIS A 322 -13.75 0.56 -11.82
CA HIS A 322 -14.00 -0.86 -11.95
C HIS A 322 -14.50 -1.40 -10.60
N PRO A 323 -15.76 -1.08 -10.23
CA PRO A 323 -16.35 -1.61 -9.02
C PRO A 323 -16.58 -3.11 -9.17
N ILE A 324 -16.16 -3.87 -8.15
CA ILE A 324 -16.37 -5.31 -8.03
C ILE A 324 -17.10 -5.63 -6.73
N VAL A 325 -17.70 -6.82 -6.67
CA VAL A 325 -18.08 -7.42 -5.39
C VAL A 325 -16.79 -7.69 -4.62
N ASN A 326 -16.73 -7.22 -3.38
CA ASN A 326 -15.59 -7.45 -2.51
C ASN A 326 -15.32 -8.95 -2.36
N PRO A 327 -14.08 -9.44 -2.59
CA PRO A 327 -13.77 -10.87 -2.50
C PRO A 327 -14.03 -11.51 -1.13
N LEU A 328 -14.28 -10.71 -0.08
CA LEU A 328 -14.77 -11.22 1.21
C LEU A 328 -16.14 -11.91 1.11
N TYR A 329 -16.92 -11.61 0.06
CA TYR A 329 -18.26 -12.13 -0.15
C TYR A 329 -18.28 -13.19 -1.24
N ARG A 330 -19.01 -14.28 -0.98
CA ARG A 330 -19.42 -15.24 -2.00
C ARG A 330 -20.88 -15.02 -2.37
N ALA A 331 -21.15 -15.11 -3.66
CA ALA A 331 -22.50 -15.13 -4.19
C ALA A 331 -23.14 -16.52 -4.02
N ASP A 332 -24.27 -16.54 -3.34
CA ASP A 332 -25.24 -17.62 -3.32
C ASP A 332 -26.47 -17.16 -4.14
N GLY A 333 -26.86 -17.91 -5.18
CA GLY A 333 -28.05 -17.55 -5.95
C GLY A 333 -28.55 -18.61 -6.92
N ASP A 334 -29.84 -18.90 -6.79
CA ASP A 334 -30.72 -19.45 -7.82
C ASP A 334 -32.00 -18.58 -7.80
N GLY A 335 -32.33 -17.88 -8.88
CA GLY A 335 -33.54 -17.05 -9.01
C GLY A 335 -33.40 -15.53 -8.78
N GLY A 336 -32.87 -14.79 -9.76
CA GLY A 336 -33.12 -13.35 -9.97
C GLY A 336 -32.48 -12.31 -9.04
N LYS A 337 -32.12 -12.67 -7.79
CA LYS A 337 -31.34 -11.81 -6.87
C LYS A 337 -30.13 -12.58 -6.35
N THR A 338 -28.96 -11.95 -6.36
CA THR A 338 -27.74 -12.54 -5.82
C THR A 338 -27.62 -12.21 -4.34
N VAL A 339 -27.66 -13.22 -3.48
CA VAL A 339 -27.40 -13.05 -2.05
C VAL A 339 -25.91 -13.24 -1.82
N LEU A 340 -25.27 -12.25 -1.19
CA LEU A 340 -23.86 -12.28 -0.85
C LEU A 340 -23.70 -12.70 0.61
N ARG A 341 -22.83 -13.68 0.88
CA ARG A 341 -22.46 -14.11 2.23
C ARG A 341 -20.97 -13.91 2.44
N LYS A 342 -20.60 -13.32 3.57
CA LYS A 342 -19.20 -13.15 3.94
C LYS A 342 -18.57 -14.50 4.27
N GLU A 343 -17.51 -14.91 3.57
CA GLU A 343 -16.95 -16.27 3.64
C GLU A 343 -15.56 -16.37 4.30
N VAL A 344 -15.03 -15.29 4.86
CA VAL A 344 -13.73 -15.32 5.54
C VAL A 344 -13.96 -15.05 7.02
N PRO A 345 -13.42 -15.87 7.96
CA PRO A 345 -13.39 -15.48 9.35
C PRO A 345 -12.62 -14.16 9.38
N ALA A 346 -13.33 -13.09 9.74
CA ALA A 346 -12.85 -11.71 9.71
C ALA A 346 -11.37 -11.61 10.10
N PRO A 347 -10.58 -10.66 9.57
CA PRO A 347 -9.32 -10.33 10.21
C PRO A 347 -9.57 -10.26 11.73
N LYS A 348 -8.79 -11.02 12.50
CA LYS A 348 -9.10 -11.36 13.90
C LYS A 348 -9.38 -10.13 14.78
N ASP A 349 -8.93 -8.96 14.32
CA ASP A 349 -9.21 -7.66 14.90
C ASP A 349 -10.25 -6.94 14.05
N LYS A 350 -11.54 -7.07 14.37
CA LYS A 350 -12.56 -6.18 13.76
C LYS A 350 -12.26 -4.75 14.22
N LEU A 351 -12.19 -3.79 13.28
CA LEU A 351 -12.51 -2.41 13.67
C LEU A 351 -13.97 -2.43 14.09
N ASP A 352 -14.25 -1.93 15.28
CA ASP A 352 -15.61 -1.83 15.81
C ASP A 352 -16.25 -0.56 15.22
N ALA A 353 -16.32 -0.53 13.89
CA ALA A 353 -16.79 0.61 13.14
C ALA A 353 -18.27 0.42 12.79
N GLY A 354 -19.12 1.30 13.34
CA GLY A 354 -20.48 1.51 12.83
C GLY A 354 -21.52 0.42 13.08
N GLY A 355 -21.39 -0.40 14.13
CA GLY A 355 -22.52 -1.20 14.65
C GLY A 355 -23.22 -2.14 13.65
N GLY A 356 -22.49 -2.69 12.68
CA GLY A 356 -23.04 -3.58 11.64
C GLY A 356 -23.26 -2.95 10.26
N ILE A 357 -23.06 -1.63 10.12
CA ILE A 357 -23.05 -0.92 8.82
C ILE A 357 -21.85 -1.35 7.97
N TYR A 358 -20.72 -1.68 8.61
CA TYR A 358 -19.49 -2.06 7.95
C TYR A 358 -19.37 -3.59 7.82
N LEU A 359 -19.11 -4.10 6.62
CA LEU A 359 -18.92 -5.52 6.31
C LEU A 359 -20.01 -6.43 6.89
N PRO A 360 -21.30 -6.23 6.51
CA PRO A 360 -22.40 -7.05 7.02
C PRO A 360 -22.18 -8.53 6.71
N GLU A 361 -22.73 -9.42 7.55
CA GLU A 361 -22.61 -10.89 7.33
C GLU A 361 -23.28 -11.33 6.02
N THR A 362 -24.36 -10.66 5.63
CA THR A 362 -25.07 -10.86 4.37
C THR A 362 -25.41 -9.53 3.70
N ALA A 363 -25.46 -9.53 2.37
CA ALA A 363 -25.91 -8.41 1.57
C ALA A 363 -26.69 -8.90 0.34
N VAL A 364 -27.53 -8.05 -0.24
CA VAL A 364 -28.27 -8.39 -1.47
C VAL A 364 -27.71 -7.54 -2.60
N LEU A 365 -27.31 -8.19 -3.69
CA LEU A 365 -26.83 -7.53 -4.89
C LEU A 365 -27.93 -7.61 -5.97
N PRO A 366 -28.60 -6.49 -6.28
CA PRO A 366 -29.73 -6.48 -7.23
C PRO A 366 -29.30 -6.54 -8.70
N ALA A 367 -28.08 -6.08 -9.03
CA ALA A 367 -27.50 -6.10 -10.37
C ALA A 367 -25.95 -6.10 -10.26
N ALA A 368 -25.25 -6.33 -11.37
CA ALA A 368 -23.78 -6.25 -11.36
C ALA A 368 -23.30 -4.85 -10.92
N PRO A 369 -22.18 -4.71 -10.18
CA PRO A 369 -21.79 -3.42 -9.59
C PRO A 369 -21.71 -2.24 -10.56
N LEU A 370 -21.22 -2.47 -11.79
CA LEU A 370 -21.13 -1.41 -12.80
C LEU A 370 -22.49 -1.00 -13.35
N GLU A 371 -23.40 -1.96 -13.55
CA GLU A 371 -24.78 -1.69 -13.95
C GLU A 371 -25.51 -0.95 -12.83
N LEU A 372 -25.35 -1.39 -11.59
CA LEU A 372 -25.93 -0.77 -10.41
C LEU A 372 -25.48 0.67 -10.25
N LYS A 373 -24.19 0.96 -10.47
CA LYS A 373 -23.65 2.33 -10.45
C LYS A 373 -24.40 3.27 -11.40
N ALA A 374 -24.89 2.76 -12.53
CA ALA A 374 -25.59 3.53 -13.56
C ALA A 374 -27.11 3.56 -13.39
N SER A 375 -27.72 2.48 -12.87
CA SER A 375 -29.18 2.34 -12.78
C SER A 375 -29.77 2.76 -11.42
N ASP A 376 -29.05 2.54 -10.32
CA ASP A 376 -29.48 2.87 -8.96
C ASP A 376 -28.28 3.35 -8.12
N ARG A 377 -28.02 4.65 -8.23
CA ARG A 377 -26.87 5.31 -7.58
C ARG A 377 -26.93 5.22 -6.06
N GLU A 378 -28.13 5.32 -5.48
CA GLU A 378 -28.32 5.29 -4.03
C GLU A 378 -27.96 3.93 -3.46
N ALA A 379 -28.49 2.85 -4.05
CA ALA A 379 -28.14 1.49 -3.68
C ALA A 379 -26.64 1.18 -3.88
N PHE A 380 -26.03 1.70 -4.96
CA PHE A 380 -24.60 1.56 -5.19
C PHE A 380 -23.76 2.24 -4.09
N VAL A 381 -24.12 3.47 -3.71
CA VAL A 381 -23.43 4.21 -2.62
C VAL A 381 -23.60 3.47 -1.29
N GLU A 382 -24.77 2.94 -0.99
CA GLU A 382 -25.02 2.16 0.23
C GLU A 382 -24.13 0.91 0.30
N LEU A 383 -24.11 0.10 -0.76
CA LEU A 383 -23.27 -1.10 -0.82
C LEU A 383 -21.76 -0.79 -0.80
N ALA A 384 -21.36 0.35 -1.35
CA ALA A 384 -19.97 0.84 -1.25
C ALA A 384 -19.63 1.28 0.18
N LYS A 385 -20.54 1.99 0.87
CA LYS A 385 -20.39 2.36 2.31
C LYS A 385 -20.22 1.14 3.20
N GLN A 386 -20.93 0.06 2.88
CA GLN A 386 -20.84 -1.22 3.58
C GLN A 386 -19.60 -2.04 3.21
N PHE A 387 -18.80 -1.59 2.22
CA PHE A 387 -17.69 -2.33 1.63
C PHE A 387 -18.09 -3.68 1.02
N VAL A 388 -19.35 -3.83 0.62
CA VAL A 388 -19.81 -4.97 -0.19
C VAL A 388 -19.31 -4.81 -1.62
N ILE A 389 -19.27 -3.56 -2.10
CA ILE A 389 -18.66 -3.17 -3.36
C ILE A 389 -17.39 -2.37 -3.10
N VAL A 390 -16.31 -2.70 -3.79
CA VAL A 390 -15.04 -1.96 -3.74
C VAL A 390 -14.55 -1.68 -5.16
N ASP A 391 -13.78 -0.62 -5.35
CA ASP A 391 -13.04 -0.42 -6.59
C ASP A 391 -11.77 -1.28 -6.58
N ALA A 392 -11.46 -1.91 -7.70
CA ALA A 392 -10.29 -2.76 -7.85
C ALA A 392 -9.65 -2.56 -9.23
N PRO A 393 -8.38 -2.93 -9.44
CA PRO A 393 -7.82 -2.95 -10.79
C PRO A 393 -8.51 -4.01 -11.66
N GLU A 394 -8.47 -3.84 -12.98
CA GLU A 394 -9.13 -4.76 -13.93
C GLU A 394 -8.66 -6.22 -13.80
N ARG A 395 -7.43 -6.44 -13.33
CA ARG A 395 -6.79 -7.75 -13.19
C ARG A 395 -6.58 -8.14 -11.73
N PHE A 396 -7.57 -7.89 -10.88
CA PHE A 396 -7.52 -8.17 -9.44
C PHE A 396 -7.61 -9.68 -9.10
#